data_AF-A0A0N1CA63-F1
#
_entry.id   AF-A0A0N1CA63-F1
#
_cell.length_a   1.000
_cell.length_b   1.000
_cell.length_c   1.000
_cell.angle_alpha   90.00
_cell.angle_beta   90.00
_cell.angle_gamma   90.00
#
_symmetry.space_group_name_H-M   'P 1'
#
loop_
_entity.id
_entity.type
_entity.pdbx_description
1 polymer ?
#
loop_
_entity_poly.entity_id
_entity_poly.type
_entity_poly.pdbx_seq_one_letter_code
_entity_poly.pdbx_strand_id
1 'polypeptide(L)'
;MTAWTLDDLRRLDLKYAEEGIHVHQRPFRAAMELLGSTFVMGAGGNPEVKRIMDAYAAMVPEVDASWPGAGIGFAASVDQVRKLTFPVVFGQVSLQLWQIAGFSSAEEWWNWCRQDRAIAGEVALAVADLHDLTNGLNEVEQRNQAAVTLWRMARSNLEDVANTLPTTFSHDSVIQPICMVAELSMKAALVWDGVDPDSFRKGKDGHNLSSLARRMANARQHRDDPYVQAVVSALPPYVESRYKPAGLKRLQVVKLALGVQFIAASSLRRIASADRALQMEADEWPGPRQPFLI
;
A
#
# COMPACT_ATOMS: atom_id res chain seq x y z
N MET A 1 15.55 -27.30 26.99
CA MET A 1 14.45 -26.96 26.07
C MET A 1 13.20 -26.82 26.90
N THR A 2 12.63 -25.62 26.99
CA THR A 2 11.31 -25.40 27.59
C THR A 2 10.28 -26.03 26.66
N ALA A 3 9.63 -27.10 27.11
CA ALA A 3 8.54 -27.72 26.36
C ALA A 3 7.32 -26.79 26.43
N TRP A 4 6.98 -26.14 25.32
CA TRP A 4 5.77 -25.34 25.18
C TRP A 4 4.61 -26.24 24.73
N THR A 5 3.40 -25.84 25.07
CA THR A 5 2.16 -26.54 24.71
C THR A 5 1.23 -25.65 23.88
N LEU A 6 0.18 -26.23 23.29
CA LEU A 6 -0.86 -25.43 22.62
C LEU A 6 -1.60 -24.52 23.60
N ASP A 7 -1.73 -24.91 24.87
CA ASP A 7 -2.37 -24.08 25.89
C ASP A 7 -1.50 -22.86 26.25
N ASP A 8 -0.17 -22.99 26.17
CA ASP A 8 0.72 -21.83 26.27
C ASP A 8 0.49 -20.85 25.12
N LEU A 9 0.35 -21.34 23.88
CA LEU A 9 0.06 -20.48 22.73
C LEU A 9 -1.30 -19.78 22.85
N ARG A 10 -2.34 -20.47 23.34
CA ARG A 10 -3.67 -19.87 23.59
C ARG A 10 -3.61 -18.78 24.65
N ARG A 11 -2.88 -19.03 25.76
CA ARG A 11 -2.68 -18.05 26.83
C ARG A 11 -1.94 -16.82 26.32
N LEU A 12 -0.90 -17.02 25.49
CA LEU A 12 -0.17 -15.93 24.87
C LEU A 12 -1.01 -15.16 23.85
N ASP A 13 -1.84 -15.84 23.04
CA ASP A 13 -2.77 -15.18 22.13
C ASP A 13 -3.75 -14.25 22.85
N LEU A 14 -4.38 -14.73 23.93
CA LEU A 14 -5.27 -13.90 24.74
C LEU A 14 -4.54 -12.67 25.31
N LYS A 15 -3.37 -12.88 25.91
CA LYS A 15 -2.51 -11.79 26.41
C LYS A 15 -2.22 -10.76 25.31
N TYR A 16 -1.78 -11.21 24.14
CA TYR A 16 -1.45 -10.32 23.03
C TYR A 16 -2.68 -9.63 22.43
N ALA A 17 -3.84 -10.27 22.44
CA ALA A 17 -5.09 -9.65 22.05
C ALA A 17 -5.50 -8.52 23.01
N GLU A 18 -5.39 -8.74 24.32
CA GLU A 18 -5.66 -7.75 25.37
C GLU A 18 -4.67 -6.57 25.30
N GLU A 19 -3.42 -6.82 24.93
CA GLU A 19 -2.38 -5.80 24.69
C GLU A 19 -2.56 -5.04 23.36
N GLY A 20 -3.54 -5.42 22.53
CA GLY A 20 -3.78 -4.79 21.23
C GLY A 20 -2.74 -5.14 20.16
N ILE A 21 -1.98 -6.22 20.33
CA ILE A 21 -1.01 -6.67 19.34
C ILE A 21 -1.73 -7.24 18.12
N HIS A 22 -1.35 -6.76 16.94
CA HIS A 22 -1.91 -7.22 15.67
C HIS A 22 -1.70 -8.72 15.48
N VAL A 23 -2.72 -9.41 14.96
CA VAL A 23 -2.78 -10.87 14.79
C VAL A 23 -1.51 -11.43 14.13
N HIS A 24 -1.07 -10.83 13.02
CA HIS A 24 0.13 -11.25 12.28
C HIS A 24 1.45 -11.17 13.08
N GLN A 25 1.54 -10.33 14.12
CA GLN A 25 2.76 -10.19 14.94
C GLN A 25 2.85 -11.24 16.05
N ARG A 26 1.70 -11.80 16.45
CA ARG A 26 1.60 -12.65 17.63
C ARG A 26 2.42 -13.95 17.56
N PRO A 27 2.52 -14.66 16.41
CA PRO A 27 3.36 -15.85 16.33
C PRO A 27 4.84 -15.56 16.58
N PHE A 28 5.35 -14.45 16.01
CA PHE A 28 6.74 -14.05 16.21
C PHE A 28 7.01 -13.67 17.66
N ARG A 29 6.09 -12.92 18.29
CA ARG A 29 6.19 -12.58 19.71
C ARG A 29 6.10 -13.81 20.62
N ALA A 30 5.21 -14.75 20.30
CA ALA A 30 5.11 -16.02 21.04
C ALA A 30 6.42 -16.80 20.96
N ALA A 31 7.05 -16.88 19.77
CA ALA A 31 8.35 -17.52 19.61
C ALA A 31 9.45 -16.82 20.41
N MET A 32 9.51 -15.49 20.40
CA MET A 32 10.45 -14.73 21.22
C MET A 32 10.25 -14.97 22.72
N GLU A 33 9.00 -14.95 23.20
CA GLU A 33 8.67 -15.11 24.63
C GLU A 33 8.94 -16.53 25.13
N LEU A 34 8.59 -17.56 24.34
CA LEU A 34 8.78 -18.97 24.71
C LEU A 34 10.23 -19.43 24.64
N LEU A 35 11.00 -18.93 23.66
CA LEU A 35 12.38 -19.34 23.43
C LEU A 35 13.39 -18.46 24.17
N GLY A 36 13.04 -17.23 24.53
CA GLY A 36 13.91 -16.30 25.25
C GLY A 36 15.27 -16.15 24.58
N SER A 37 16.34 -16.43 25.32
CA SER A 37 17.72 -16.36 24.81
C SER A 37 18.06 -17.39 23.71
N THR A 38 17.22 -18.40 23.50
CA THR A 38 17.38 -19.40 22.42
C THR A 38 16.67 -19.00 21.12
N PHE A 39 16.03 -17.84 21.09
CA PHE A 39 15.42 -17.29 19.89
C PHE A 39 16.51 -16.84 18.91
N VAL A 40 16.62 -17.51 17.76
CA VAL A 40 17.56 -17.16 16.68
C VAL A 40 16.87 -17.38 15.33
N MET A 41 16.92 -16.37 14.46
CA MET A 41 16.39 -16.39 13.08
C MET A 41 17.52 -16.30 12.06
N GLY A 42 17.33 -16.88 10.87
CA GLY A 42 18.29 -16.82 9.76
C GLY A 42 19.26 -18.01 9.71
N ALA A 43 20.47 -17.79 9.18
CA ALA A 43 21.49 -18.84 9.08
C ALA A 43 21.92 -19.32 10.47
N GLY A 44 21.76 -20.61 10.76
CA GLY A 44 21.93 -21.17 12.11
C GLY A 44 20.73 -20.94 13.05
N GLY A 45 19.57 -20.56 12.50
CA GLY A 45 18.35 -20.32 13.26
C GLY A 45 17.82 -21.55 14.02
N ASN A 46 17.02 -21.29 15.05
CA ASN A 46 16.43 -22.32 15.90
C ASN A 46 15.17 -22.90 15.21
N PRO A 47 15.13 -24.20 14.86
CA PRO A 47 13.96 -24.82 14.23
C PRO A 47 12.67 -24.69 15.04
N GLU A 48 12.77 -24.53 16.36
CA GLU A 48 11.60 -24.34 17.23
C GLU A 48 10.87 -23.03 16.95
N VAL A 49 11.55 -21.99 16.43
CA VAL A 49 10.89 -20.75 16.02
C VAL A 49 9.84 -21.07 14.94
N LYS A 50 10.23 -21.85 13.92
CA LYS A 50 9.30 -22.25 12.86
C LYS A 50 8.18 -23.13 13.40
N ARG A 51 8.47 -24.09 14.27
CA ARG A 51 7.42 -24.96 14.86
C ARG A 51 6.39 -24.16 15.66
N ILE A 52 6.83 -23.19 16.46
CA ILE A 52 5.91 -22.31 17.21
C ILE A 52 5.05 -21.51 16.25
N MET A 53 5.66 -20.87 15.23
CA MET A 53 4.93 -20.08 14.25
C MET A 53 3.93 -20.90 13.44
N ASP A 54 4.32 -22.10 12.98
CA ASP A 54 3.44 -23.02 12.24
C ASP A 54 2.28 -23.51 13.12
N ALA A 55 2.54 -23.87 14.38
CA ALA A 55 1.50 -24.28 15.33
C ALA A 55 0.53 -23.14 15.64
N TYR A 56 1.03 -21.90 15.71
CA TYR A 56 0.21 -20.72 15.89
C TYR A 56 -0.68 -20.46 14.68
N ALA A 57 -0.14 -20.51 13.46
CA ALA A 57 -0.91 -20.31 12.23
C ALA A 57 -1.97 -21.41 12.03
N ALA A 58 -1.70 -22.64 12.47
CA ALA A 58 -2.70 -23.71 12.49
C ALA A 58 -3.87 -23.43 13.46
N MET A 59 -3.61 -22.71 14.56
CA MET A 59 -4.61 -22.31 15.55
C MET A 59 -5.39 -21.06 15.11
N VAL A 60 -4.70 -20.09 14.49
CA VAL A 60 -5.25 -18.80 14.04
C VAL A 60 -4.83 -18.57 12.58
N PRO A 61 -5.55 -19.16 11.60
CA PRO A 61 -5.19 -19.03 10.18
C PRO A 61 -5.17 -17.58 9.66
N GLU A 62 -5.89 -16.67 10.33
CA GLU A 62 -5.93 -15.24 10.01
C GLU A 62 -4.56 -14.56 10.15
N VAL A 63 -3.61 -15.17 10.86
CA VAL A 63 -2.22 -14.71 10.94
C VAL A 63 -1.62 -14.51 9.55
N ASP A 64 -1.80 -15.49 8.66
CA ASP A 64 -1.21 -15.45 7.32
C ASP A 64 -1.93 -14.44 6.42
N ALA A 65 -3.27 -14.34 6.58
CA ALA A 65 -4.09 -13.41 5.80
C ALA A 65 -3.93 -11.94 6.25
N SER A 66 -3.58 -11.71 7.51
CA SER A 66 -3.47 -10.38 8.13
C SER A 66 -2.07 -9.78 8.09
N TRP A 67 -1.07 -10.49 7.56
CA TRP A 67 0.28 -9.97 7.41
C TRP A 67 0.31 -8.82 6.38
N PRO A 68 0.64 -7.58 6.80
CA PRO A 68 0.55 -6.42 5.93
C PRO A 68 1.81 -6.24 5.06
N GLY A 69 2.84 -7.07 5.25
CA GLY A 69 4.15 -6.80 4.68
C GLY A 69 4.71 -5.45 5.13
N ALA A 70 5.60 -4.89 4.32
CA ALA A 70 6.08 -3.53 4.48
C ALA A 70 5.05 -2.50 3.95
N GLY A 71 4.21 -2.90 3.00
CA GLY A 71 3.18 -2.06 2.39
C GLY A 71 2.12 -2.89 1.66
N ILE A 72 0.90 -2.37 1.58
CA ILE A 72 -0.20 -2.99 0.81
C ILE A 72 -0.64 -2.00 -0.26
N GLY A 73 -0.88 -2.53 -1.46
CA GLY A 73 -1.47 -1.80 -2.58
C GLY A 73 -2.22 -2.77 -3.48
N PHE A 74 -2.36 -2.43 -4.75
CA PHE A 74 -2.98 -3.32 -5.74
C PHE A 74 -2.43 -3.07 -7.14
N ALA A 75 -2.65 -4.06 -8.01
CA ALA A 75 -2.51 -3.96 -9.45
C ALA A 75 -3.81 -4.45 -10.10
N ALA A 76 -3.98 -4.14 -11.39
CA ALA A 76 -5.13 -4.63 -12.13
C ALA A 76 -4.78 -5.14 -13.52
N SER A 77 -5.54 -6.14 -13.96
CA SER A 77 -5.63 -6.58 -15.34
C SER A 77 -7.03 -6.21 -15.84
N VAL A 78 -7.11 -5.05 -16.50
CA VAL A 78 -8.37 -4.37 -16.83
C VAL A 78 -9.18 -4.04 -15.55
N ASP A 79 -10.23 -4.79 -15.23
CA ASP A 79 -11.08 -4.59 -14.05
C ASP A 79 -10.93 -5.71 -13.00
N GLN A 80 -10.05 -6.68 -13.26
CA GLN A 80 -9.63 -7.70 -12.30
C GLN A 80 -8.54 -7.10 -11.42
N VAL A 81 -8.84 -6.94 -10.13
CA VAL A 81 -7.92 -6.31 -9.18
C VAL A 81 -7.29 -7.39 -8.32
N ARG A 82 -5.98 -7.27 -8.09
CA ARG A 82 -5.24 -8.12 -7.18
C ARG A 82 -4.56 -7.26 -6.13
N LYS A 83 -4.79 -7.60 -4.85
CA LYS A 83 -4.05 -7.04 -3.71
C LYS A 83 -2.57 -7.40 -3.86
N LEU A 84 -1.70 -6.42 -3.67
CA LEU A 84 -0.26 -6.57 -3.59
C LEU A 84 0.16 -6.43 -2.12
N THR A 85 1.05 -7.30 -1.66
CA THR A 85 1.70 -7.19 -0.35
C THR A 85 3.20 -7.03 -0.59
N PHE A 86 3.71 -5.83 -0.41
CA PHE A 86 5.13 -5.55 -0.54
C PHE A 86 5.88 -6.23 0.61
N PRO A 87 6.82 -7.14 0.34
CA PRO A 87 7.43 -7.95 1.38
C PRO A 87 8.40 -7.15 2.25
N VAL A 88 8.57 -7.59 3.50
CA VAL A 88 9.68 -7.15 4.35
C VAL A 88 10.90 -7.98 3.96
N VAL A 89 11.96 -7.33 3.51
CA VAL A 89 13.19 -7.98 3.03
C VAL A 89 14.37 -7.61 3.92
N PHE A 90 15.15 -8.61 4.33
CA PHE A 90 16.44 -8.40 4.98
C PHE A 90 17.57 -8.79 4.02
N GLY A 91 18.53 -7.89 3.80
CA GLY A 91 19.65 -8.11 2.87
C GLY A 91 19.30 -7.82 1.40
N GLN A 92 20.11 -8.35 0.48
CA GLN A 92 19.89 -8.20 -0.96
C GLN A 92 18.99 -9.34 -1.47
N VAL A 93 17.79 -9.00 -1.94
CA VAL A 93 16.89 -9.96 -2.57
C VAL A 93 16.43 -9.43 -3.92
N SER A 94 16.52 -10.27 -4.95
CA SER A 94 15.92 -10.00 -6.26
C SER A 94 14.47 -10.49 -6.24
N LEU A 95 13.54 -9.58 -5.98
CA LEU A 95 12.11 -9.88 -6.02
C LEU A 95 11.59 -9.77 -7.46
N GLN A 96 10.92 -10.81 -7.92
CA GLN A 96 10.24 -10.80 -9.20
C GLN A 96 8.85 -10.17 -9.06
N LEU A 97 8.37 -9.48 -10.10
CA LEU A 97 7.07 -8.79 -10.08
C LEU A 97 5.90 -9.73 -9.73
N TRP A 98 5.89 -10.92 -10.32
CA TRP A 98 4.84 -11.93 -10.07
C TRP A 98 4.82 -12.41 -8.61
N GLN A 99 5.98 -12.41 -7.92
CA GLN A 99 6.05 -12.76 -6.49
C GLN A 99 5.43 -11.66 -5.63
N ILE A 100 5.73 -10.39 -5.92
CA ILE A 100 5.13 -9.24 -5.21
C ILE A 100 3.61 -9.21 -5.44
N ALA A 101 3.17 -9.63 -6.62
CA ALA A 101 1.76 -9.75 -6.95
C ALA A 101 1.11 -11.05 -6.45
N GLY A 102 1.83 -11.89 -5.70
CA GLY A 102 1.29 -13.07 -5.03
C GLY A 102 0.96 -14.24 -5.96
N PHE A 103 1.48 -14.26 -7.19
CA PHE A 103 1.32 -15.38 -8.10
C PHE A 103 2.27 -16.53 -7.71
N SER A 104 1.85 -17.76 -7.98
CA SER A 104 2.65 -18.96 -7.71
C SER A 104 3.76 -19.13 -8.76
N SER A 105 3.57 -18.58 -9.96
CA SER A 105 4.53 -18.62 -11.06
C SER A 105 4.41 -17.40 -11.98
N ALA A 106 5.47 -17.18 -12.78
CA ALA A 106 5.46 -16.16 -13.83
C ALA A 106 4.41 -16.45 -14.92
N GLU A 107 4.11 -17.72 -15.19
CA GLU A 107 3.10 -18.14 -16.17
C GLU A 107 1.68 -17.78 -15.70
N GLU A 108 1.36 -18.01 -14.42
CA GLU A 108 0.07 -17.63 -13.83
C GLU A 108 -0.13 -16.11 -13.90
N TRP A 109 0.92 -15.35 -13.59
CA TRP A 109 0.91 -13.89 -13.71
C TRP A 109 0.71 -13.44 -15.16
N TRP A 110 1.43 -14.03 -16.11
CA TRP A 110 1.29 -13.70 -17.53
C TRP A 110 -0.10 -13.98 -18.07
N ASN A 111 -0.69 -15.11 -17.69
CA ASN A 111 -2.07 -15.47 -18.03
C ASN A 111 -3.07 -14.49 -17.42
N TRP A 112 -2.87 -14.06 -16.17
CA TRP A 112 -3.70 -13.03 -15.54
C TRP A 112 -3.57 -11.67 -16.23
N CYS A 113 -2.38 -11.31 -16.71
CA CYS A 113 -2.15 -10.18 -17.61
C CYS A 113 -2.69 -10.39 -19.04
N ARG A 114 -3.48 -11.45 -19.27
CA ARG A 114 -4.10 -11.79 -20.58
C ARG A 114 -3.10 -11.99 -21.70
N GLN A 115 -1.87 -12.32 -21.35
CA GLN A 115 -0.75 -12.42 -22.28
C GLN A 115 -0.53 -11.11 -23.07
N ASP A 116 -0.87 -9.98 -22.46
CA ASP A 116 -0.72 -8.64 -23.03
C ASP A 116 0.44 -7.91 -22.34
N ARG A 117 1.43 -7.49 -23.14
CA ARG A 117 2.65 -6.84 -22.65
C ARG A 117 2.39 -5.45 -22.08
N ALA A 118 1.36 -4.73 -22.56
CA ALA A 118 0.97 -3.43 -22.04
C ALA A 118 0.30 -3.59 -20.66
N ILE A 119 -0.62 -4.55 -20.50
CA ILE A 119 -1.22 -4.86 -19.19
C ILE A 119 -0.15 -5.27 -18.18
N ALA A 120 0.78 -6.14 -18.58
CA ALA A 120 1.90 -6.51 -17.71
C ALA A 120 2.79 -5.32 -17.33
N GLY A 121 2.97 -4.35 -18.25
CA GLY A 121 3.72 -3.13 -17.99
C GLY A 121 3.01 -2.20 -16.99
N GLU A 122 1.70 -2.03 -17.11
CA GLU A 122 0.88 -1.28 -16.14
C GLU A 122 0.96 -1.91 -14.73
N VAL A 123 0.94 -3.24 -14.65
CA VAL A 123 1.12 -3.98 -13.39
C VAL A 123 2.51 -3.74 -12.80
N ALA A 124 3.56 -3.73 -13.62
CA ALA A 124 4.92 -3.44 -13.18
C ALA A 124 5.04 -2.02 -12.59
N LEU A 125 4.45 -1.03 -13.26
CA LEU A 125 4.43 0.36 -12.79
C LEU A 125 3.60 0.52 -11.51
N ALA A 126 2.48 -0.20 -11.37
CA ALA A 126 1.71 -0.21 -10.12
C ALA A 126 2.51 -0.80 -8.95
N VAL A 127 3.32 -1.84 -9.19
CA VAL A 127 4.26 -2.38 -8.18
C VAL A 127 5.33 -1.35 -7.83
N ALA A 128 5.86 -0.60 -8.81
CA ALA A 128 6.81 0.48 -8.55
C ALA A 128 6.18 1.61 -7.72
N ASP A 129 4.92 1.97 -7.97
CA ASP A 129 4.18 2.93 -7.16
C ASP A 129 4.08 2.47 -5.69
N LEU A 130 3.72 1.20 -5.46
CA LEU A 130 3.69 0.65 -4.11
C LEU A 130 5.08 0.62 -3.46
N HIS A 131 6.12 0.27 -4.22
CA HIS A 131 7.50 0.30 -3.75
C HIS A 131 7.91 1.70 -3.27
N ASP A 132 7.67 2.71 -4.09
CA ASP A 132 8.11 4.09 -3.83
C ASP A 132 7.32 4.72 -2.68
N LEU A 133 6.02 4.44 -2.58
CA LEU A 133 5.22 4.79 -1.42
C LEU A 133 5.77 4.14 -0.13
N THR A 134 6.07 2.83 -0.18
CA THR A 134 6.49 2.07 0.99
C THR A 134 7.87 2.51 1.49
N ASN A 135 8.85 2.51 0.60
CA ASN A 135 10.23 2.86 0.96
C ASN A 135 10.37 4.36 1.21
N GLY A 136 9.67 5.20 0.44
CA GLY A 136 9.65 6.63 0.67
C GLY A 136 9.12 6.99 2.06
N LEU A 137 8.05 6.32 2.51
CA LEU A 137 7.51 6.53 3.87
C LEU A 137 8.52 6.14 4.96
N ASN A 138 9.24 5.04 4.77
CA ASN A 138 10.29 4.59 5.70
C ASN A 138 11.43 5.62 5.80
N GLU A 139 11.84 6.23 4.68
CA GLU A 139 12.91 7.25 4.66
C GLU A 139 12.55 8.52 5.43
N VAL A 140 11.26 8.89 5.44
CA VAL A 140 10.78 10.16 6.02
C VAL A 140 10.21 10.02 7.43
N GLU A 141 10.02 8.80 7.92
CA GLU A 141 9.24 8.45 9.12
C GLU A 141 9.59 9.27 10.38
N GLN A 142 10.86 9.60 10.57
CA GLN A 142 11.36 10.28 11.77
C GLN A 142 11.51 11.80 11.62
N ARG A 143 11.22 12.37 10.45
CA ARG A 143 11.60 13.76 10.12
C ARG A 143 10.47 14.78 10.34
N ASN A 144 9.24 14.48 9.91
CA ASN A 144 8.09 15.38 10.07
C ASN A 144 6.84 14.56 10.44
N GLN A 145 6.54 14.49 11.74
CA GLN A 145 5.46 13.66 12.26
C GLN A 145 4.06 14.06 11.74
N ALA A 146 3.82 15.34 11.48
CA ALA A 146 2.53 15.81 10.97
C ALA A 146 2.30 15.35 9.52
N ALA A 147 3.31 15.46 8.65
CA ALA A 147 3.25 14.94 7.28
C ALA A 147 3.16 13.41 7.27
N VAL A 148 3.99 12.73 8.08
CA VAL A 148 4.00 11.26 8.21
C VAL A 148 2.65 10.73 8.67
N THR A 149 1.98 11.41 9.60
CA THR A 149 0.64 11.02 10.04
C THR A 149 -0.36 11.03 8.87
N LEU A 150 -0.32 12.06 8.02
CA LEU A 150 -1.19 12.15 6.85
C LEU A 150 -0.88 11.06 5.81
N TRP A 151 0.39 10.77 5.53
CA TRP A 151 0.74 9.64 4.65
C TRP A 151 0.33 8.28 5.22
N ARG A 152 0.45 8.07 6.54
CA ARG A 152 -0.04 6.84 7.18
C ARG A 152 -1.56 6.70 7.06
N MET A 153 -2.31 7.80 7.20
CA MET A 153 -3.75 7.80 6.96
C MET A 153 -4.08 7.54 5.48
N ALA A 154 -3.32 8.12 4.54
CA ALA A 154 -3.47 7.86 3.12
C ALA A 154 -3.22 6.38 2.81
N ARG A 155 -2.14 5.81 3.33
CA ARG A 155 -1.83 4.39 3.26
C ARG A 155 -2.97 3.56 3.81
N SER A 156 -3.47 3.83 5.02
CA SER A 156 -4.61 3.07 5.60
C SER A 156 -5.83 3.06 4.68
N ASN A 157 -6.17 4.18 4.03
CA ASN A 157 -7.27 4.21 3.06
C ASN A 157 -6.95 3.40 1.79
N LEU A 158 -5.68 3.40 1.34
CA LEU A 158 -5.23 2.56 0.24
C LEU A 158 -5.35 1.06 0.59
N GLU A 159 -5.06 0.69 1.84
CA GLU A 159 -5.25 -0.68 2.36
C GLU A 159 -6.72 -1.08 2.32
N ASP A 160 -7.64 -0.19 2.72
CA ASP A 160 -9.08 -0.44 2.62
C ASP A 160 -9.53 -0.69 1.17
N VAL A 161 -9.02 0.11 0.21
CA VAL A 161 -9.28 -0.10 -1.22
C VAL A 161 -8.71 -1.44 -1.68
N ALA A 162 -7.47 -1.75 -1.32
CA ALA A 162 -6.77 -2.98 -1.71
C ALA A 162 -7.46 -4.25 -1.19
N ASN A 163 -8.04 -4.19 0.01
CA ASN A 163 -8.74 -5.31 0.63
C ASN A 163 -10.19 -5.46 0.10
N THR A 164 -10.83 -4.36 -0.29
CA THR A 164 -12.26 -4.36 -0.67
C THR A 164 -12.47 -4.52 -2.17
N LEU A 165 -11.71 -3.80 -2.99
CA LEU A 165 -11.94 -3.73 -4.44
C LEU A 165 -11.82 -5.08 -5.18
N PRO A 166 -10.92 -6.01 -4.81
CA PRO A 166 -10.84 -7.33 -5.45
C PRO A 166 -12.13 -8.15 -5.36
N THR A 167 -12.91 -8.00 -4.27
CA THR A 167 -14.05 -8.88 -3.95
C THR A 167 -15.38 -8.16 -3.89
N THR A 168 -15.40 -6.82 -3.94
CA THR A 168 -16.66 -6.06 -3.77
C THR A 168 -17.64 -6.27 -4.92
N PHE A 169 -18.91 -6.49 -4.55
CA PHE A 169 -20.04 -6.46 -5.47
C PHE A 169 -20.41 -5.02 -5.87
N SER A 170 -20.28 -4.06 -4.94
CA SER A 170 -20.53 -2.64 -5.18
C SER A 170 -19.24 -1.84 -5.05
N HIS A 171 -18.76 -1.27 -6.15
CA HIS A 171 -17.54 -0.45 -6.18
C HIS A 171 -17.75 0.96 -5.62
N ASP A 172 -18.97 1.35 -5.27
CA ASP A 172 -19.24 2.68 -4.71
C ASP A 172 -18.65 2.85 -3.29
N SER A 173 -18.54 1.76 -2.53
CA SER A 173 -18.01 1.79 -1.15
C SER A 173 -16.54 2.20 -1.06
N VAL A 174 -15.77 2.00 -2.14
CA VAL A 174 -14.33 2.35 -2.16
C VAL A 174 -14.06 3.75 -2.72
N ILE A 175 -15.06 4.46 -3.23
CA ILE A 175 -14.89 5.81 -3.79
C ILE A 175 -14.40 6.78 -2.73
N GLN A 176 -14.96 6.70 -1.52
CA GLN A 176 -14.55 7.58 -0.43
C GLN A 176 -13.08 7.33 -0.02
N PRO A 177 -12.64 6.10 0.28
CA PRO A 177 -11.23 5.79 0.48
C PRO A 177 -10.32 6.26 -0.66
N ILE A 178 -10.71 6.06 -1.94
CA ILE A 178 -9.94 6.52 -3.11
C ILE A 178 -9.70 8.03 -3.06
N CYS A 179 -10.76 8.84 -2.84
CA CYS A 179 -10.62 10.29 -2.71
C CYS A 179 -9.74 10.67 -1.51
N MET A 180 -9.84 9.94 -0.40
CA MET A 180 -9.05 10.21 0.79
C MET A 180 -7.56 9.96 0.57
N VAL A 181 -7.18 8.92 -0.17
CA VAL A 181 -5.77 8.65 -0.54
C VAL A 181 -5.19 9.88 -1.24
N ALA A 182 -5.85 10.38 -2.29
CA ALA A 182 -5.36 11.55 -3.03
C ALA A 182 -5.27 12.80 -2.14
N GLU A 183 -6.32 13.11 -1.37
CA GLU A 183 -6.37 14.28 -0.50
C GLU A 183 -5.24 14.28 0.54
N LEU A 184 -5.10 13.17 1.27
CA LEU A 184 -4.15 13.05 2.37
C LEU A 184 -2.71 13.04 1.88
N SER A 185 -2.42 12.36 0.76
CA SER A 185 -1.08 12.34 0.17
C SER A 185 -0.62 13.72 -0.31
N MET A 186 -1.49 14.49 -0.98
CA MET A 186 -1.15 15.85 -1.40
C MET A 186 -0.99 16.80 -0.20
N LYS A 187 -1.83 16.67 0.83
CA LYS A 187 -1.68 17.42 2.07
C LYS A 187 -0.39 17.08 2.79
N ALA A 188 -0.01 15.81 2.85
CA ALA A 188 1.21 15.37 3.49
C ALA A 188 2.45 16.02 2.85
N ALA A 189 2.53 16.05 1.51
CA ALA A 189 3.60 16.74 0.80
C ALA A 189 3.62 18.26 1.08
N LEU A 190 2.46 18.90 1.14
CA LEU A 190 2.36 20.33 1.49
C LEU A 190 2.79 20.61 2.94
N VAL A 191 2.39 19.76 3.90
CA VAL A 191 2.80 19.85 5.31
C VAL A 191 4.30 19.63 5.44
N TRP A 192 4.86 18.72 4.65
CA TRP A 192 6.30 18.51 4.59
C TRP A 192 7.04 19.79 4.18
N ASP A 193 6.52 20.51 3.19
CA ASP A 193 7.06 21.79 2.72
C ASP A 193 6.64 22.99 3.60
N GLY A 194 6.11 22.75 4.81
CA GLY A 194 5.90 23.78 5.85
C GLY A 194 4.51 24.38 5.91
N VAL A 195 3.53 23.86 5.16
CA VAL A 195 2.13 24.29 5.30
C VAL A 195 1.58 23.82 6.65
N ASP A 196 0.96 24.73 7.40
CA ASP A 196 0.28 24.41 8.66
C ASP A 196 -0.84 23.35 8.42
N PRO A 197 -0.79 22.16 9.06
CA PRO A 197 -1.83 21.15 8.96
C PRO A 197 -3.22 21.65 9.35
N ASP A 198 -3.33 22.58 10.30
CA ASP A 198 -4.61 23.11 10.75
C ASP A 198 -5.27 24.05 9.72
N SER A 199 -4.50 24.58 8.77
CA SER A 199 -5.01 25.42 7.69
C SER A 199 -6.00 24.69 6.78
N PHE A 200 -5.89 23.36 6.65
CA PHE A 200 -6.80 22.56 5.83
C PHE A 200 -8.18 22.38 6.46
N ARG A 201 -8.34 22.64 7.77
CA ARG A 201 -9.62 22.50 8.48
C ARG A 201 -10.55 23.69 8.30
N LYS A 202 -10.01 24.85 7.92
CA LYS A 202 -10.70 26.15 8.04
C LYS A 202 -11.19 26.75 6.72
N GLY A 203 -11.19 26.02 5.61
CA GLY A 203 -11.60 26.59 4.31
C GLY A 203 -12.03 25.57 3.26
N LYS A 204 -12.85 26.02 2.30
CA LYS A 204 -13.33 25.21 1.15
C LYS A 204 -12.18 24.66 0.30
N ASP A 205 -11.06 25.38 0.24
CA ASP A 205 -9.87 24.97 -0.50
C ASP A 205 -9.07 23.87 0.19
N GLY A 206 -9.34 23.62 1.48
CA GLY A 206 -8.71 22.54 2.24
C GLY A 206 -9.07 21.14 1.74
N HIS A 207 -10.19 20.98 1.02
CA HIS A 207 -10.66 19.70 0.48
C HIS A 207 -10.78 19.72 -1.05
N ASN A 208 -10.40 20.82 -1.69
CA ASN A 208 -10.44 20.92 -3.15
C ASN A 208 -9.21 20.25 -3.75
N LEU A 209 -9.37 19.03 -4.27
CA LEU A 209 -8.27 18.23 -4.82
C LEU A 209 -7.50 18.94 -5.93
N SER A 210 -8.19 19.68 -6.82
CA SER A 210 -7.54 20.45 -7.89
C SER A 210 -6.68 21.59 -7.34
N SER A 211 -7.14 22.26 -6.28
CA SER A 211 -6.36 23.28 -5.57
C SER A 211 -5.15 22.66 -4.88
N LEU A 212 -5.32 21.52 -4.20
CA LEU A 212 -4.23 20.80 -3.54
C LEU A 212 -3.15 20.33 -4.52
N ALA A 213 -3.54 19.75 -5.67
CA ALA A 213 -2.62 19.32 -6.71
C ALA A 213 -1.78 20.49 -7.24
N ARG A 214 -2.41 21.62 -7.55
CA ARG A 214 -1.72 22.83 -8.01
C ARG A 214 -0.78 23.39 -6.95
N ARG A 215 -1.22 23.45 -5.70
CA ARG A 215 -0.39 23.91 -4.58
C ARG A 215 0.82 23.01 -4.38
N MET A 216 0.65 21.70 -4.45
CA MET A 216 1.73 20.72 -4.34
C MET A 216 2.75 20.89 -5.47
N ALA A 217 2.29 21.01 -6.72
CA ALA A 217 3.14 21.28 -7.88
C ALA A 217 3.93 22.60 -7.75
N ASN A 218 3.27 23.66 -7.26
CA ASN A 218 3.92 24.97 -7.04
C ASN A 218 4.94 24.95 -5.89
N ALA A 219 4.66 24.21 -4.81
CA ALA A 219 5.58 24.08 -3.68
C ALA A 219 6.84 23.32 -4.09
N ARG A 220 6.67 22.27 -4.91
CA ARG A 220 7.76 21.41 -5.34
C ARG A 220 7.43 20.74 -6.67
N GLN A 221 7.89 21.34 -7.76
CA GLN A 221 7.65 20.84 -9.12
C GLN A 221 8.20 19.42 -9.32
N HIS A 222 7.50 18.59 -10.08
CA HIS A 222 7.92 17.22 -10.38
C HIS A 222 7.42 16.75 -11.74
N ARG A 223 8.11 15.76 -12.32
CA ARG A 223 7.71 15.15 -13.62
C ARG A 223 6.30 14.57 -13.62
N ASP A 224 5.81 14.20 -12.44
CA ASP A 224 4.51 13.56 -12.26
C ASP A 224 3.33 14.55 -12.26
N ASP A 225 3.58 15.86 -12.21
CA ASP A 225 2.54 16.89 -12.09
C ASP A 225 1.40 16.74 -13.13
N PRO A 226 1.67 16.49 -14.42
CA PRO A 226 0.62 16.29 -15.41
C PRO A 226 -0.25 15.06 -15.13
N TYR A 227 0.34 13.96 -14.66
CA TYR A 227 -0.38 12.72 -14.35
C TYR A 227 -1.22 12.87 -13.08
N VAL A 228 -0.69 13.54 -12.05
CA VAL A 228 -1.45 13.88 -10.83
C VAL A 228 -2.67 14.72 -11.21
N GLN A 229 -2.51 15.74 -12.06
CA GLN A 229 -3.61 16.59 -12.50
C GLN A 229 -4.67 15.79 -13.28
N ALA A 230 -4.25 14.88 -14.16
CA ALA A 230 -5.18 14.02 -14.91
C ALA A 230 -6.04 13.14 -13.99
N VAL A 231 -5.43 12.48 -13.00
CA VAL A 231 -6.16 11.66 -12.03
C VAL A 231 -7.10 12.51 -11.18
N VAL A 232 -6.62 13.66 -10.67
CA VAL A 232 -7.42 14.57 -9.83
C VAL A 232 -8.64 15.10 -10.57
N SER A 233 -8.50 15.43 -11.85
CA SER A 233 -9.61 15.91 -12.69
C SER A 233 -10.67 14.84 -12.96
N ALA A 234 -10.35 13.56 -12.80
CA ALA A 234 -11.29 12.44 -12.97
C ALA A 234 -11.96 11.98 -11.66
N LEU A 235 -11.47 12.43 -10.49
CA LEU A 235 -12.05 12.05 -9.20
C LEU A 235 -13.44 12.68 -9.01
N PRO A 236 -14.44 11.92 -8.52
CA PRO A 236 -15.76 12.45 -8.28
C PRO A 236 -15.77 13.41 -7.07
N PRO A 237 -16.75 14.32 -6.96
CA PRO A 237 -16.90 15.18 -5.80
C PRO A 237 -17.13 14.36 -4.51
N TYR A 238 -16.16 14.39 -3.60
CA TYR A 238 -16.13 13.64 -2.33
C TYR A 238 -17.43 13.71 -1.51
N VAL A 239 -18.06 14.89 -1.43
CA VAL A 239 -19.26 15.08 -0.60
C VAL A 239 -20.51 14.51 -1.27
N GLU A 240 -20.64 14.68 -2.59
CA GLU A 240 -21.84 14.32 -3.33
C GLU A 240 -21.95 12.80 -3.54
N SER A 241 -20.81 12.12 -3.71
CA SER A 241 -20.75 10.66 -3.90
C SER A 241 -21.22 9.85 -2.69
N ARG A 242 -21.40 10.48 -1.52
CA ARG A 242 -21.97 9.85 -0.31
C ARG A 242 -23.49 9.79 -0.32
N TYR A 243 -24.13 10.68 -1.06
CA TYR A 243 -25.59 10.81 -1.08
C TYR A 243 -26.22 10.27 -2.36
N LYS A 244 -25.41 10.01 -3.39
CA LYS A 244 -25.83 9.40 -4.66
C LYS A 244 -24.70 8.51 -5.21
N PRO A 245 -25.03 7.35 -5.82
CA PRO A 245 -24.07 6.57 -6.57
C PRO A 245 -23.30 7.45 -7.56
N ALA A 246 -21.98 7.28 -7.65
CA ALA A 246 -21.15 8.09 -8.54
C ALA A 246 -21.42 7.79 -10.03
N GLY A 247 -22.15 6.72 -10.34
CA GLY A 247 -22.47 6.29 -11.71
C GLY A 247 -21.25 5.76 -12.48
N LEU A 248 -20.12 5.57 -11.80
CA LEU A 248 -18.90 5.03 -12.37
C LEU A 248 -19.05 3.54 -12.63
N LYS A 249 -18.45 3.05 -13.72
CA LYS A 249 -18.29 1.61 -13.97
C LYS A 249 -17.13 1.07 -13.14
N ARG A 250 -17.14 -0.23 -12.84
CA ARG A 250 -16.04 -0.90 -12.12
C ARG A 250 -14.67 -0.56 -12.69
N LEU A 251 -14.49 -0.66 -14.01
CA LEU A 251 -13.22 -0.33 -14.68
C LEU A 251 -12.75 1.11 -14.37
N GLN A 252 -13.66 2.09 -14.33
CA GLN A 252 -13.30 3.48 -14.02
C GLN A 252 -12.87 3.61 -12.56
N VAL A 253 -13.54 2.91 -11.64
CA VAL A 253 -13.13 2.85 -10.23
C VAL A 253 -11.76 2.22 -10.06
N VAL A 254 -11.48 1.13 -10.78
CA VAL A 254 -10.15 0.47 -10.78
C VAL A 254 -9.07 1.43 -11.27
N LYS A 255 -9.32 2.14 -12.37
CA LYS A 255 -8.38 3.14 -12.91
C LYS A 255 -8.17 4.32 -11.95
N LEU A 256 -9.22 4.82 -11.31
CA LEU A 256 -9.10 5.85 -10.27
C LEU A 256 -8.28 5.35 -9.08
N ALA A 257 -8.54 4.12 -8.64
CA ALA A 257 -7.80 3.49 -7.55
C ALA A 257 -6.29 3.43 -7.88
N LEU A 258 -5.92 2.95 -9.07
CA LEU A 258 -4.53 2.92 -9.51
C LEU A 258 -3.93 4.34 -9.61
N GLY A 259 -4.73 5.30 -10.10
CA GLY A 259 -4.33 6.70 -10.17
C GLY A 259 -4.02 7.31 -8.80
N VAL A 260 -4.81 7.01 -7.76
CA VAL A 260 -4.54 7.55 -6.42
C VAL A 260 -3.40 6.82 -5.71
N GLN A 261 -3.16 5.54 -6.00
CA GLN A 261 -1.93 4.85 -5.59
C GLN A 261 -0.70 5.55 -6.18
N PHE A 262 -0.77 5.92 -7.47
CA PHE A 262 0.26 6.72 -8.11
C PHE A 262 0.42 8.11 -7.45
N ILE A 263 -0.66 8.83 -7.14
CA ILE A 263 -0.57 10.12 -6.44
C ILE A 263 0.12 9.94 -5.07
N ALA A 264 -0.21 8.88 -4.34
CA ALA A 264 0.41 8.60 -3.05
C ALA A 264 1.93 8.38 -3.19
N ALA A 265 2.34 7.56 -4.15
CA ALA A 265 3.76 7.36 -4.46
C ALA A 265 4.45 8.66 -4.91
N SER A 266 3.84 9.38 -5.85
CA SER A 266 4.33 10.64 -6.41
C SER A 266 4.55 11.72 -5.34
N SER A 267 3.65 11.78 -4.35
CA SER A 267 3.78 12.73 -3.23
C SER A 267 5.05 12.49 -2.41
N LEU A 268 5.50 11.23 -2.29
CA LEU A 268 6.74 10.86 -1.62
C LEU A 268 7.96 10.94 -2.52
N ARG A 269 7.88 10.60 -3.81
CA ARG A 269 9.01 10.72 -4.78
C ARG A 269 9.62 12.11 -4.84
N ARG A 270 8.82 13.14 -4.55
CA ARG A 270 9.28 14.53 -4.47
C ARG A 270 10.27 14.78 -3.32
N ILE A 271 10.28 13.91 -2.32
CA ILE A 271 10.87 14.15 -1.01
C ILE A 271 11.89 13.06 -0.66
N ALA A 272 11.53 11.80 -0.89
CA ALA A 272 12.36 10.63 -0.66
C ALA A 272 13.25 10.33 -1.87
N SER A 273 14.24 9.47 -1.66
CA SER A 273 15.13 8.98 -2.71
C SER A 273 14.58 7.76 -3.47
N ALA A 274 13.61 7.05 -2.88
CA ALA A 274 12.92 5.94 -3.52
C ALA A 274 12.16 6.39 -4.78
N ASP A 275 12.65 5.95 -5.95
CA ASP A 275 12.04 6.23 -7.25
C ASP A 275 12.29 5.08 -8.25
N ARG A 276 11.69 3.93 -7.96
CA ARG A 276 11.72 2.75 -8.83
C ARG A 276 10.95 2.99 -10.12
N ALA A 277 9.90 3.82 -10.08
CA ALA A 277 9.15 4.16 -11.29
C ALA A 277 10.03 4.86 -12.32
N LEU A 278 10.89 5.82 -11.94
CA LEU A 278 11.80 6.47 -12.88
C LEU A 278 12.70 5.48 -13.62
N GLN A 279 13.22 4.48 -12.88
CA GLN A 279 14.07 3.44 -13.47
C GLN A 279 13.29 2.62 -14.50
N MET A 280 12.10 2.16 -14.14
CA MET A 280 11.23 1.37 -15.02
C MET A 280 10.72 2.16 -16.24
N GLU A 281 10.45 3.45 -16.07
CA GLU A 281 9.98 4.35 -17.14
C GLU A 281 11.08 4.65 -18.16
N ALA A 282 12.35 4.52 -17.77
CA ALA A 282 13.52 4.70 -18.64
C ALA A 282 13.94 3.42 -19.40
N ASP A 283 13.48 2.25 -18.96
CA ASP A 283 13.76 0.97 -19.61
C ASP A 283 12.92 0.77 -20.88
N GLU A 284 13.29 -0.19 -21.74
CA GLU A 284 12.48 -0.58 -22.91
C GLU A 284 11.11 -1.14 -22.50
N TRP A 285 11.05 -1.77 -21.33
CA TRP A 285 9.83 -2.29 -20.72
C TRP A 285 9.93 -2.18 -19.19
N PRO A 286 8.89 -1.74 -18.47
CA PRO A 286 7.55 -1.37 -18.95
C PRO A 286 7.52 -0.10 -19.82
N GLY A 287 8.60 0.69 -19.79
CA GLY A 287 8.73 1.91 -20.57
C GLY A 287 7.89 3.07 -20.04
N PRO A 288 7.81 4.18 -20.79
CA PRO A 288 7.15 5.39 -20.32
C PRO A 288 5.70 5.15 -19.92
N ARG A 289 5.33 5.67 -18.74
CA ARG A 289 3.96 5.60 -18.24
C ARG A 289 3.00 6.27 -19.20
N GLN A 290 1.91 5.56 -19.53
CA GLN A 290 0.83 6.12 -20.32
C GLN A 290 -0.03 7.08 -19.48
N PRO A 291 -0.60 8.14 -20.06
CA PRO A 291 -1.53 9.00 -19.35
C PRO A 291 -2.71 8.22 -18.76
N PHE A 292 -3.16 8.60 -17.57
CA PHE A 292 -4.35 8.01 -16.95
C PHE A 292 -5.61 8.41 -17.72
N LEU A 293 -6.11 7.51 -18.57
CA LEU A 293 -7.38 7.65 -19.29
C LEU A 293 -8.50 6.95 -18.52
N ILE A 294 -9.22 7.70 -17.68
CA ILE A 294 -10.24 7.20 -16.73
C ILE A 294 -11.65 7.27 -17.31
#